data_AF-A0A1G7VWT6-F1
#
_entry.id   AF-A0A1G7VWT6-F1
#
_cell.length_a   1.000
_cell.length_b   1.000
_cell.length_c   1.000
_cell.angle_alpha   90.00
_cell.angle_beta   90.00
_cell.angle_gamma   90.00
#
_symmetry.space_group_name_H-M   'P 1'
#
loop_
_entity.id
_entity.type
_entity.pdbx_description
1 polymer ?
#
loop_
_entity_poly.entity_id
_entity_poly.type
_entity_poly.pdbx_seq_one_letter_code
_entity_poly.pdbx_strand_id
1 'polypeptide(L)'
;MLDLIAQPAFWASIALLIGMELVLGADNVRYTSGMTAQLPEDHRHKVLRVSLIVGAVFRLVILFIVAWMLGLERVAFDLAGWAPSWREVILIAGGLFLIYRAVTDLHALVEPSFAPAETPPSVPEGLALAVAQIALIQAVLSVDMVIMAMGLSPYVWAMAIAAIASVAVLYVAADRIGAFVSANPAVKALALAILLMAGIMLVADGLGMELARPYLYLAIAFAVIILAVSKALRIARHKADHTSVSPQEPAMTGPEPVVAASAAVPKFAEVRTEPVFEPEPPRDEIESVELVPDPEVVEPESTEAEIETVETDPFEPDETPEDTVETPIEPMIEHVEPVETLDKSDLPDSDERPLGVSDSPVPKSRPKRKPVQRRPERLRTGSKKRE
;
A
#
# COMPACT_ATOMS: atom_id res chain seq x y z
N MET A 1 -1.81 1.15 28.51
CA MET A 1 -2.06 2.15 27.44
C MET A 1 -0.96 3.19 27.34
N LEU A 2 -0.57 3.86 28.43
CA LEU A 2 0.56 4.81 28.42
C LEU A 2 1.86 4.16 27.91
N ASP A 3 2.03 2.89 28.26
CA ASP A 3 3.10 1.96 27.87
C ASP A 3 3.20 1.76 26.35
N LEU A 4 2.09 1.92 25.61
CA LEU A 4 2.06 1.87 24.15
C LEU A 4 2.56 3.18 23.55
N ILE A 5 2.17 4.31 24.16
CA ILE A 5 2.57 5.66 23.74
C ILE A 5 4.06 5.90 24.02
N ALA A 6 4.62 5.24 25.04
CA ALA A 6 6.05 5.26 25.37
C ALA A 6 6.92 4.45 24.39
N GLN A 7 6.36 3.55 23.57
CA GLN A 7 7.14 2.70 22.66
C GLN A 7 7.49 3.44 21.35
N PRO A 8 8.79 3.54 20.98
CA PRO A 8 9.19 4.11 19.69
C PRO A 8 8.60 3.35 18.49
N ALA A 9 8.38 2.03 18.62
CA ALA A 9 7.79 1.19 17.59
C ALA A 9 6.34 1.56 17.24
N PHE A 10 5.55 2.06 18.21
CA PHE A 10 4.18 2.52 17.96
C PHE A 10 4.20 3.75 17.04
N TRP A 11 5.00 4.76 17.39
CA TRP A 11 5.18 5.98 16.58
C TRP A 11 5.82 5.71 15.21
N ALA A 12 6.79 4.80 15.14
CA ALA A 12 7.35 4.34 13.87
C ALA A 12 6.26 3.71 12.97
N SER A 13 5.39 2.87 13.52
CA SER A 13 4.28 2.28 12.76
C SER A 13 3.31 3.35 12.24
N ILE A 14 2.97 4.37 13.05
CA ILE A 14 2.12 5.50 12.61
C ILE A 14 2.80 6.27 11.47
N ALA A 15 4.10 6.57 11.58
CA ALA A 15 4.84 7.29 10.54
C ALA A 15 4.91 6.51 9.22
N LEU A 16 5.13 5.19 9.28
CA LEU A 16 5.13 4.31 8.10
C LEU A 16 3.75 4.21 7.47
N LEU A 17 2.70 4.02 8.28
CA LEU A 17 1.31 3.97 7.82
C LEU A 17 0.93 5.28 7.12
N ILE A 18 1.17 6.45 7.73
CA ILE A 18 0.91 7.76 7.12
C ILE A 18 1.69 7.92 5.81
N GLY A 19 2.99 7.57 5.80
CA GLY A 19 3.80 7.67 4.58
C GLY A 19 3.24 6.86 3.41
N MET A 20 2.89 5.59 3.67
CA MET A 20 2.30 4.70 2.68
C MET A 20 0.91 5.14 2.22
N GLU A 21 0.09 5.60 3.16
CA GLU A 21 -1.27 6.06 2.95
C GLU A 21 -1.34 7.39 2.17
N LEU A 22 -0.35 8.26 2.34
CA LEU A 22 -0.18 9.45 1.51
C LEU A 22 0.27 9.11 0.08
N VAL A 23 1.13 8.10 -0.11
CA VAL A 23 1.59 7.71 -1.46
C VAL A 23 0.51 6.98 -2.25
N LEU A 24 -0.13 5.94 -1.68
CA LEU A 24 -1.23 5.23 -2.34
C LEU A 24 -2.48 6.12 -2.43
N GLY A 25 -2.77 6.91 -1.40
CA GLY A 25 -3.86 7.88 -1.41
C GLY A 25 -3.71 8.97 -2.47
N ALA A 26 -2.48 9.33 -2.87
CA ALA A 26 -2.22 10.29 -3.94
C ALA A 26 -2.79 9.84 -5.30
N ASP A 27 -2.72 8.53 -5.59
CA ASP A 27 -3.24 7.97 -6.84
C ASP A 27 -4.78 7.92 -6.80
N ASN A 28 -5.39 7.53 -5.68
CA ASN A 28 -6.85 7.58 -5.48
C ASN A 28 -7.41 9.01 -5.56
N VAL A 29 -6.65 9.99 -5.05
CA VAL A 29 -6.95 11.43 -5.17
C VAL A 29 -6.85 11.88 -6.63
N ARG A 30 -5.82 11.47 -7.38
CA ARG A 30 -5.71 11.78 -8.81
C ARG A 30 -6.86 11.16 -9.63
N TYR A 31 -7.20 9.90 -9.40
CA TYR A 31 -8.37 9.24 -10.03
C TYR A 31 -9.66 10.03 -9.75
N THR A 32 -9.88 10.44 -8.50
CA THR A 32 -11.04 11.24 -8.09
C THR A 32 -11.04 12.64 -8.71
N SER A 33 -9.88 13.27 -8.85
CA SER A 33 -9.76 14.55 -9.57
C SER A 33 -10.06 14.40 -11.06
N GLY A 34 -9.64 13.31 -11.70
CA GLY A 34 -9.98 12.96 -13.08
C GLY A 34 -11.47 12.72 -13.29
N MET A 35 -12.14 12.00 -12.39
CA MET A 35 -13.60 11.86 -12.40
C MET A 35 -14.30 13.23 -12.24
N THR A 36 -13.93 14.00 -11.22
CA THR A 36 -14.57 15.31 -10.97
C THR A 36 -14.22 16.38 -12.01
N ALA A 37 -13.18 16.19 -12.83
CA ALA A 37 -12.89 17.03 -13.98
C ALA A 37 -14.04 17.05 -15.00
N GLN A 38 -14.81 15.97 -15.11
CA GLN A 38 -15.97 15.85 -16.02
C GLN A 38 -17.17 16.72 -15.58
N LEU A 39 -17.20 17.17 -14.33
CA LEU A 39 -18.29 17.98 -13.78
C LEU A 39 -18.11 19.49 -14.08
N PRO A 40 -19.22 20.25 -14.19
CA PRO A 40 -19.19 21.71 -14.26
C PRO A 40 -18.39 22.35 -13.11
N GLU A 41 -17.67 23.42 -13.41
CA GLU A 41 -16.69 24.03 -12.50
C GLU A 41 -17.28 24.45 -11.15
N ASP A 42 -18.53 24.97 -11.16
CA ASP A 42 -19.32 25.30 -9.97
C ASP A 42 -19.44 24.15 -8.95
N HIS A 43 -19.36 22.90 -9.41
CA HIS A 43 -19.59 21.70 -8.62
C HIS A 43 -18.31 20.90 -8.37
N ARG A 44 -17.33 20.92 -9.29
CA ARG A 44 -16.06 20.17 -9.21
C ARG A 44 -15.40 20.21 -7.82
N HIS A 45 -15.09 21.40 -7.30
CA HIS A 45 -14.46 21.54 -5.98
C HIS A 45 -15.36 21.13 -4.80
N LYS A 46 -16.69 21.22 -4.93
CA LYS A 46 -17.62 20.79 -3.88
C LYS A 46 -17.68 19.26 -3.83
N VAL A 47 -17.82 18.61 -4.97
CA VAL A 47 -17.82 17.14 -5.08
C VAL A 47 -16.51 16.57 -4.57
N LEU A 48 -15.36 17.08 -5.05
CA LEU A 48 -14.04 16.61 -4.62
C LEU A 48 -13.87 16.66 -3.09
N ARG A 49 -14.22 17.78 -2.43
CA ARG A 49 -14.11 17.91 -0.97
C ARG A 49 -15.08 16.99 -0.23
N VAL A 50 -16.32 16.85 -0.71
CA VAL A 50 -17.31 15.95 -0.10
C VAL A 50 -16.89 14.49 -0.27
N SER A 51 -16.41 14.07 -1.45
CA SER A 51 -15.95 12.70 -1.69
C SER A 51 -14.71 12.34 -0.88
N LEU A 52 -13.80 13.28 -0.62
CA LEU A 52 -12.66 13.05 0.28
C LEU A 52 -13.12 12.79 1.72
N ILE A 53 -14.07 13.59 2.24
CA ILE A 53 -14.63 13.42 3.59
C ILE A 53 -15.44 12.12 3.68
N VAL A 54 -16.28 11.82 2.69
CA VAL A 54 -17.11 10.60 2.66
C VAL A 54 -16.22 9.36 2.52
N GLY A 55 -15.21 9.38 1.64
CA GLY A 55 -14.22 8.30 1.51
C GLY A 55 -13.44 8.05 2.80
N ALA A 56 -13.07 9.11 3.53
CA ALA A 56 -12.45 8.98 4.85
C ALA A 56 -13.36 8.33 5.89
N VAL A 57 -14.66 8.63 5.89
CA VAL A 57 -15.64 7.97 6.76
C VAL A 57 -15.79 6.48 6.38
N PHE A 58 -15.92 6.16 5.09
CA PHE A 58 -15.96 4.77 4.62
C PHE A 58 -14.70 3.99 5.00
N ARG A 59 -13.51 4.59 4.86
CA ARG A 59 -12.22 4.02 5.26
C ARG A 59 -12.18 3.65 6.75
N LEU A 60 -12.67 4.53 7.63
CA LEU A 60 -12.74 4.25 9.07
C LEU A 60 -13.80 3.20 9.42
N VAL A 61 -14.93 3.16 8.70
CA VAL A 61 -15.94 2.11 8.83
C VAL A 61 -15.39 0.75 8.40
N ILE A 62 -14.70 0.68 7.25
CA ILE A 62 -14.06 -0.53 6.75
C ILE A 62 -12.95 -0.98 7.71
N LEU A 63 -12.12 -0.08 8.21
CA LEU A 63 -11.11 -0.38 9.23
C LEU A 63 -11.74 -1.00 10.50
N PHE A 64 -12.88 -0.47 10.97
CA PHE A 64 -13.56 -1.03 12.15
C PHE A 64 -14.21 -2.39 11.87
N ILE A 65 -14.84 -2.57 10.70
CA ILE A 65 -15.40 -3.87 10.27
C ILE A 65 -14.28 -4.91 10.18
N VAL A 66 -13.17 -4.59 9.52
CA VAL A 66 -12.03 -5.48 9.36
C VAL A 66 -11.37 -5.80 10.72
N ALA A 67 -11.17 -4.80 11.59
CA ALA A 67 -10.65 -5.02 12.93
C ALA A 67 -11.56 -5.89 13.81
N TRP A 68 -12.89 -5.80 13.62
CA TRP A 68 -13.84 -6.72 14.26
C TRP A 68 -13.75 -8.13 13.67
N MET A 69 -13.63 -8.27 12.35
CA MET A 69 -13.47 -9.56 11.67
C MET A 69 -12.16 -10.28 12.03
N LEU A 70 -11.07 -9.55 12.34
CA LEU A 70 -9.84 -10.14 12.88
C LEU A 70 -10.06 -10.85 14.23
N GLY A 71 -11.09 -10.45 15.00
CA GLY A 71 -11.48 -11.09 16.26
C GLY A 71 -12.34 -12.35 16.09
N LEU A 72 -12.60 -12.80 14.86
CA LEU A 72 -13.31 -14.07 14.61
C LEU A 72 -12.32 -15.24 14.60
N GLU A 73 -11.87 -15.60 15.81
CA GLU A 73 -11.05 -16.79 16.11
C GLU A 73 -11.80 -18.12 15.87
N ARG A 74 -13.10 -18.07 15.55
CA ARG A 74 -13.89 -19.25 15.20
C ARG A 74 -13.39 -19.84 13.88
N VAL A 75 -13.14 -21.15 13.89
CA VAL A 75 -12.94 -21.99 12.69
C VAL A 75 -14.02 -21.67 11.64
N ALA A 76 -13.60 -21.40 10.42
CA ALA A 76 -14.46 -21.12 9.27
C ALA A 76 -14.98 -22.41 8.62
N PHE A 77 -14.08 -23.37 8.46
CA PHE A 77 -14.33 -24.73 7.96
C PHE A 77 -13.19 -25.63 8.45
N ASP A 78 -13.43 -26.94 8.47
CA ASP A 78 -12.40 -27.98 8.66
C ASP A 78 -12.31 -28.78 7.36
N LEU A 79 -11.13 -28.87 6.78
CA LEU A 79 -10.89 -29.57 5.52
C LEU A 79 -9.54 -30.30 5.57
N ALA A 80 -9.58 -31.63 5.55
CA ALA A 80 -8.40 -32.50 5.55
C ALA A 80 -7.38 -32.24 6.70
N GLY A 81 -7.87 -31.79 7.87
CA GLY A 81 -7.03 -31.46 9.03
C GLY A 81 -6.51 -30.03 9.06
N TRP A 82 -6.84 -29.20 8.07
CA TRP A 82 -6.66 -27.75 8.12
C TRP A 82 -7.99 -27.08 8.50
N ALA A 83 -8.01 -26.43 9.66
CA ALA A 83 -9.20 -25.83 10.26
C ALA A 83 -9.03 -24.31 10.47
N PRO A 84 -8.84 -23.50 9.41
CA PRO A 84 -8.53 -22.08 9.53
C PRO A 84 -9.69 -21.29 10.14
N SER A 85 -9.36 -20.29 10.96
CA SER A 85 -10.31 -19.31 11.45
C SER A 85 -10.70 -18.29 10.37
N TRP A 86 -11.81 -17.58 10.56
CA TRP A 86 -12.20 -16.49 9.65
C TRP A 86 -11.12 -15.40 9.56
N ARG A 87 -10.39 -15.14 10.65
CA ARG A 87 -9.20 -14.27 10.67
C ARG A 87 -8.16 -14.74 9.66
N GLU A 88 -7.75 -16.01 9.69
CA GLU A 88 -6.77 -16.58 8.75
C GLU A 88 -7.24 -16.51 7.30
N VAL A 89 -8.50 -16.89 7.02
CA VAL A 89 -9.07 -16.84 5.66
C VAL A 89 -9.03 -15.41 5.09
N ILE A 90 -9.34 -14.40 5.90
CA ILE A 90 -9.31 -12.99 5.49
C ILE A 90 -7.88 -12.48 5.30
N LEU A 91 -6.94 -12.91 6.14
CA LEU A 91 -5.51 -12.58 6.00
C LEU A 91 -4.94 -13.19 4.71
N ILE A 92 -5.16 -14.48 4.43
CA ILE A 92 -4.72 -15.12 3.18
C ILE A 92 -5.36 -14.43 1.97
N ALA A 93 -6.69 -14.27 1.95
CA ALA A 93 -7.39 -13.68 0.81
C ALA A 93 -6.96 -12.22 0.55
N GLY A 94 -6.82 -11.42 1.61
CA GLY A 94 -6.32 -10.05 1.53
C GLY A 94 -4.86 -9.98 1.08
N GLY A 95 -4.00 -10.84 1.62
CA GLY A 95 -2.59 -10.92 1.25
C GLY A 95 -2.38 -11.29 -0.23
N LEU A 96 -3.09 -12.32 -0.71
CA LEU A 96 -3.08 -12.70 -2.13
C LEU A 96 -3.59 -11.58 -3.04
N PHE A 97 -4.66 -10.89 -2.64
CA PHE A 97 -5.17 -9.72 -3.36
C PHE A 97 -4.14 -8.59 -3.43
N LEU A 98 -3.43 -8.29 -2.34
CA LEU A 98 -2.34 -7.29 -2.35
C LEU A 98 -1.16 -7.71 -3.23
N ILE A 99 -0.78 -9.00 -3.22
CA ILE A 99 0.28 -9.52 -4.10
C ILE A 99 -0.12 -9.32 -5.57
N TYR A 100 -1.34 -9.73 -5.94
CA TYR A 100 -1.88 -9.53 -7.30
C TYR A 100 -1.92 -8.05 -7.71
N ARG A 101 -2.46 -7.18 -6.85
CA ARG A 101 -2.54 -5.74 -7.06
C ARG A 101 -1.16 -5.13 -7.27
N ALA A 102 -0.22 -5.43 -6.36
CA ALA A 102 1.13 -4.89 -6.40
C ALA A 102 1.93 -5.35 -7.63
N VAL A 103 1.82 -6.62 -8.02
CA VAL A 103 2.48 -7.15 -9.23
C VAL A 103 1.90 -6.52 -10.50
N THR A 104 0.58 -6.39 -10.59
CA THR A 104 -0.10 -5.80 -11.76
C THR A 104 0.25 -4.32 -11.91
N ASP A 105 0.17 -3.54 -10.82
CA ASP A 105 0.53 -2.11 -10.83
C ASP A 105 2.02 -1.88 -11.07
N LEU A 106 2.89 -2.79 -10.60
CA LEU A 106 4.33 -2.70 -10.83
C LEU A 106 4.68 -3.04 -12.28
N HIS A 107 4.00 -4.01 -12.88
CA HIS A 107 4.16 -4.33 -14.30
C HIS A 107 3.74 -3.15 -15.18
N ALA A 108 2.56 -2.55 -14.93
CA ALA A 108 2.10 -1.36 -15.65
C ALA A 108 2.96 -0.10 -15.39
N LEU A 109 3.71 -0.04 -14.28
CA LEU A 109 4.68 1.02 -13.99
C LEU A 109 6.02 0.83 -14.72
N VAL A 110 6.40 -0.42 -15.01
CA VAL A 110 7.64 -0.76 -15.73
C VAL A 110 7.42 -0.74 -17.24
N GLU A 111 6.28 -1.24 -17.71
CA GLU A 111 5.90 -1.29 -19.12
C GLU A 111 4.56 -0.57 -19.35
N PRO A 112 4.58 0.76 -19.61
CA PRO A 112 3.38 1.56 -19.82
C PRO A 112 2.53 1.10 -21.01
N SER A 113 3.08 0.32 -21.94
CA SER A 113 2.35 -0.25 -23.08
C SER A 113 1.24 -1.22 -22.65
N PHE A 114 1.31 -1.78 -21.43
CA PHE A 114 0.26 -2.62 -20.84
C PHE A 114 -0.64 -1.87 -19.84
N ALA A 115 -0.46 -0.56 -19.65
CA ALA A 115 -1.37 0.22 -18.81
C ALA A 115 -2.76 0.31 -19.46
N PRO A 116 -3.86 -0.06 -18.76
CA PRO A 116 -5.21 0.17 -19.25
C PRO A 116 -5.44 1.66 -19.52
N ALA A 117 -6.20 2.00 -20.55
CA ALA A 117 -6.54 3.39 -20.86
C ALA A 117 -7.32 4.01 -19.68
N GLU A 118 -6.68 4.90 -18.91
CA GLU A 118 -7.26 5.56 -17.74
C GLU A 118 -8.29 6.65 -18.10
N THR A 119 -9.28 6.33 -18.93
CA THR A 119 -10.50 7.15 -19.08
C THR A 119 -11.40 6.91 -17.86
N PRO A 120 -11.60 7.89 -16.96
CA PRO A 120 -12.44 7.67 -15.78
C PRO A 120 -13.90 7.47 -16.20
N PRO A 121 -14.66 6.55 -15.55
CA PRO A 121 -16.04 6.28 -15.92
C PRO A 121 -16.88 7.55 -15.81
N SER A 122 -17.88 7.67 -16.70
CA SER A 122 -18.70 8.89 -16.80
C SER A 122 -19.37 9.23 -15.47
N VAL A 123 -19.29 10.50 -15.08
CA VAL A 123 -19.90 11.01 -13.84
C VAL A 123 -21.26 11.64 -14.15
N PRO A 124 -22.36 11.19 -13.52
CA PRO A 124 -23.69 11.77 -13.70
C PRO A 124 -23.75 13.25 -13.30
N GLU A 125 -24.54 14.04 -14.03
CA GLU A 125 -24.75 15.47 -13.76
C GLU A 125 -25.34 15.74 -12.36
N GLY A 126 -26.10 14.79 -11.81
CA GLY A 126 -26.75 14.90 -10.52
C GLY A 126 -25.75 14.83 -9.35
N LEU A 127 -25.51 15.97 -8.69
CA LEU A 127 -24.56 16.14 -7.58
C LEU A 127 -24.52 14.98 -6.57
N ALA A 128 -25.69 14.52 -6.10
CA ALA A 128 -25.77 13.44 -5.11
C ALA A 128 -25.37 12.07 -5.69
N LEU A 129 -25.68 11.81 -6.97
CA LEU A 129 -25.35 10.56 -7.66
C LEU A 129 -23.85 10.53 -8.02
N ALA A 130 -23.29 11.67 -8.46
CA ALA A 130 -21.85 11.85 -8.64
C ALA A 130 -21.07 11.58 -7.33
N VAL A 131 -21.49 12.18 -6.22
CA VAL A 131 -20.88 11.94 -4.90
C VAL A 131 -21.02 10.46 -4.49
N ALA A 132 -22.17 9.83 -4.73
CA ALA A 132 -22.39 8.42 -4.39
C ALA A 132 -21.50 7.46 -5.21
N GLN A 133 -21.38 7.66 -6.52
CA GLN A 133 -20.51 6.85 -7.39
C GLN A 133 -19.03 7.01 -7.03
N ILE A 134 -18.58 8.24 -6.81
CA ILE A 134 -17.19 8.51 -6.41
C ILE A 134 -16.92 7.95 -5.01
N ALA A 135 -17.88 8.04 -4.08
CA ALA A 135 -17.78 7.45 -2.75
C ALA A 135 -17.72 5.91 -2.79
N LEU A 136 -18.48 5.26 -3.67
CA LEU A 136 -18.43 3.81 -3.86
C LEU A 136 -17.06 3.37 -4.40
N ILE A 137 -16.52 4.08 -5.39
CA ILE A 137 -15.17 3.82 -5.93
C ILE A 137 -14.10 4.05 -4.86
N GLN A 138 -14.18 5.15 -4.09
CA GLN A 138 -13.30 5.41 -2.95
C GLN A 138 -13.41 4.34 -1.87
N ALA A 139 -14.60 3.79 -1.60
CA ALA A 139 -14.78 2.70 -0.65
C ALA A 139 -14.05 1.44 -1.11
N VAL A 140 -14.21 1.01 -2.37
CA VAL A 140 -13.47 -0.11 -2.97
C VAL A 140 -11.96 0.13 -2.89
N LEU A 141 -11.48 1.27 -3.40
CA LEU A 141 -10.06 1.63 -3.38
C LEU A 141 -9.48 1.80 -1.96
N SER A 142 -10.33 1.91 -0.92
CA SER A 142 -9.86 1.99 0.47
C SER A 142 -9.61 0.63 1.12
N VAL A 143 -10.15 -0.46 0.56
CA VAL A 143 -9.96 -1.82 1.06
C VAL A 143 -8.48 -2.21 0.98
N ASP A 144 -7.83 -2.01 -0.17
CA ASP A 144 -6.41 -2.25 -0.42
C ASP A 144 -5.51 -1.63 0.67
N MET A 145 -5.76 -0.38 1.02
CA MET A 145 -4.96 0.34 2.00
C MET A 145 -5.25 -0.07 3.45
N VAL A 146 -6.48 -0.49 3.78
CA VAL A 146 -6.80 -1.07 5.10
C VAL A 146 -6.15 -2.44 5.24
N ILE A 147 -6.20 -3.29 4.20
CA ILE A 147 -5.53 -4.59 4.20
C ILE A 147 -4.02 -4.43 4.33
N MET A 148 -3.40 -3.51 3.59
CA MET A 148 -1.98 -3.18 3.71
C MET A 148 -1.61 -2.69 5.11
N ALA A 149 -2.46 -1.86 5.73
CA ALA A 149 -2.23 -1.35 7.08
C ALA A 149 -2.15 -2.48 8.12
N MET A 150 -2.95 -3.55 7.98
CA MET A 150 -2.86 -4.74 8.83
C MET A 150 -1.52 -5.48 8.70
N GLY A 151 -0.94 -5.49 7.49
CA GLY A 151 0.37 -6.10 7.24
C GLY A 151 1.51 -5.32 7.86
N LEU A 152 1.40 -3.99 7.89
CA LEU A 152 2.39 -3.13 8.56
C LEU A 152 2.23 -3.19 10.09
N SER A 153 1.09 -2.75 10.64
CA SER A 153 0.93 -2.56 12.09
C SER A 153 -0.12 -3.49 12.71
N PRO A 154 0.18 -4.14 13.86
CA PRO A 154 -0.82 -4.88 14.63
C PRO A 154 -1.75 -3.93 15.42
N TYR A 155 -1.41 -2.64 15.49
CA TYR A 155 -2.11 -1.67 16.34
C TYR A 155 -3.25 -1.00 15.56
N VAL A 156 -4.48 -1.48 15.73
CA VAL A 156 -5.70 -0.87 15.14
C VAL A 156 -5.80 0.63 15.42
N TRP A 157 -5.40 1.07 16.61
CA TRP A 157 -5.33 2.50 16.95
C TRP A 157 -4.27 3.28 16.15
N ALA A 158 -3.13 2.67 15.80
CA ALA A 158 -2.15 3.31 14.90
C ALA A 158 -2.72 3.44 13.48
N MET A 159 -3.42 2.41 12.99
CA MET A 159 -4.11 2.46 11.69
C MET A 159 -5.18 3.56 11.65
N ALA A 160 -5.98 3.71 12.71
CA ALA A 160 -7.01 4.75 12.80
C ALA A 160 -6.40 6.17 12.90
N ILE A 161 -5.35 6.35 13.70
CA ILE A 161 -4.63 7.63 13.83
C ILE A 161 -3.98 8.02 12.49
N ALA A 162 -3.35 7.07 11.81
CA ALA A 162 -2.79 7.29 10.48
C ALA A 162 -3.88 7.72 9.49
N ALA A 163 -4.96 6.95 9.37
CA ALA A 163 -6.06 7.24 8.45
C ALA A 163 -6.62 8.67 8.61
N ILE A 164 -6.81 9.12 9.84
CA ILE A 164 -7.28 10.48 10.14
C ILE A 164 -6.22 11.53 9.78
N ALA A 165 -4.96 11.32 10.15
CA ALA A 165 -3.86 12.24 9.87
C ALA A 165 -3.59 12.39 8.36
N SER A 166 -3.54 11.28 7.63
CA SER A 166 -3.32 11.25 6.18
C SER A 166 -4.47 11.91 5.42
N VAL A 167 -5.72 11.68 5.84
CA VAL A 167 -6.90 12.38 5.28
C VAL A 167 -6.81 13.89 5.53
N ALA A 168 -6.44 14.34 6.74
CA ALA A 168 -6.29 15.75 7.04
C ALA A 168 -5.19 16.41 6.18
N VAL A 169 -4.07 15.72 5.98
CA VAL A 169 -2.97 16.15 5.10
C VAL A 169 -3.41 16.20 3.63
N LEU A 170 -4.08 15.17 3.11
CA LEU A 170 -4.60 15.15 1.74
C LEU A 170 -5.68 16.21 1.52
N TYR A 171 -6.56 16.48 2.49
CA TYR A 171 -7.57 17.54 2.36
C TYR A 171 -6.97 18.94 2.18
N VAL A 172 -5.75 19.18 2.69
CA VAL A 172 -5.03 20.47 2.57
C VAL A 172 -4.02 20.47 1.41
N ALA A 173 -3.43 19.33 1.07
CA ALA A 173 -2.28 19.23 0.16
C ALA A 173 -2.44 18.23 -1.01
N ALA A 174 -3.66 17.74 -1.27
CA ALA A 174 -4.03 16.80 -2.34
C ALA A 174 -3.24 17.02 -3.64
N ASP A 175 -3.35 18.21 -4.23
CA ASP A 175 -2.76 18.50 -5.55
C ASP A 175 -1.22 18.43 -5.54
N ARG A 176 -0.59 18.83 -4.42
CA ARG A 176 0.87 18.83 -4.25
C ARG A 176 1.41 17.42 -4.06
N ILE A 177 0.74 16.62 -3.23
CA ILE A 177 1.11 15.22 -2.95
C ILE A 177 0.83 14.35 -4.18
N GLY A 178 -0.32 14.57 -4.82
CA GLY A 178 -0.68 14.02 -6.13
C GLY A 178 0.42 14.25 -7.16
N ALA A 179 0.77 15.52 -7.42
CA ALA A 179 1.81 15.90 -8.38
C ALA A 179 3.20 15.35 -8.02
N PHE A 180 3.58 15.35 -6.74
CA PHE A 180 4.84 14.78 -6.29
C PHE A 180 4.95 13.29 -6.58
N VAL A 181 3.92 12.49 -6.26
CA VAL A 181 3.94 11.04 -6.48
C VAL A 181 3.98 10.69 -7.98
N SER A 182 3.19 11.37 -8.83
CA SER A 182 3.24 11.14 -10.28
C SER A 182 4.57 11.55 -10.90
N ALA A 183 5.20 12.63 -10.43
CA ALA A 183 6.51 13.07 -10.89
C ALA A 183 7.68 12.20 -10.36
N ASN A 184 7.41 11.14 -9.60
CA ASN A 184 8.43 10.28 -9.01
C ASN A 184 8.06 8.79 -9.10
N PRO A 185 8.21 8.15 -10.29
CA PRO A 185 7.96 6.72 -10.48
C PRO A 185 8.65 5.82 -9.44
N ALA A 186 9.86 6.17 -8.99
CA ALA A 186 10.58 5.43 -7.94
C ALA A 186 9.90 5.49 -6.55
N VAL A 187 9.09 6.51 -6.26
CA VAL A 187 8.25 6.57 -5.04
C VAL A 187 7.03 5.65 -5.18
N LYS A 188 6.40 5.61 -6.36
CA LYS A 188 5.31 4.66 -6.64
C LYS A 188 5.82 3.21 -6.62
N ALA A 189 6.95 2.92 -7.25
CA ALA A 189 7.60 1.61 -7.22
C ALA A 189 7.96 1.16 -5.80
N LEU A 190 8.47 2.07 -4.95
CA LEU A 190 8.71 1.77 -3.54
C LEU A 190 7.41 1.43 -2.80
N ALA A 191 6.34 2.20 -2.99
CA ALA A 191 5.06 1.89 -2.35
C ALA A 191 4.47 0.54 -2.83
N LEU A 192 4.62 0.20 -4.12
CA LEU A 192 4.18 -1.10 -4.65
C LEU A 192 5.03 -2.26 -4.12
N ALA A 193 6.35 -2.09 -3.96
CA ALA A 193 7.20 -3.08 -3.31
C ALA A 193 6.83 -3.30 -1.83
N ILE A 194 6.41 -2.23 -1.13
CA ILE A 194 5.92 -2.31 0.25
C ILE A 194 4.53 -2.96 0.31
N LEU A 195 3.66 -2.68 -0.67
CA LEU A 195 2.35 -3.33 -0.83
C LEU A 195 2.50 -4.84 -1.05
N LEU A 196 3.46 -5.25 -1.89
CA LEU A 196 3.82 -6.65 -2.13
C LEU A 196 4.37 -7.32 -0.85
N MET A 197 5.30 -6.67 -0.14
CA MET A 197 5.85 -7.15 1.12
C MET A 197 4.76 -7.30 2.20
N ALA A 198 3.82 -6.35 2.29
CA ALA A 198 2.66 -6.45 3.16
C ALA A 198 1.73 -7.60 2.74
N GLY A 199 1.50 -7.80 1.44
CA GLY A 199 0.72 -8.94 0.94
C GLY A 199 1.31 -10.30 1.34
N ILE A 200 2.62 -10.47 1.19
CA ILE A 200 3.36 -11.67 1.63
C ILE A 200 3.25 -11.84 3.16
N MET A 201 3.41 -10.76 3.92
CA MET A 201 3.23 -10.75 5.38
C MET A 201 1.83 -11.23 5.79
N LEU A 202 0.76 -10.77 5.13
CA LEU A 202 -0.61 -11.22 5.42
C LEU A 202 -0.83 -12.70 5.08
N VAL A 203 -0.30 -13.19 3.96
CA VAL A 203 -0.39 -14.62 3.62
C VAL A 203 0.32 -15.47 4.69
N ALA A 204 1.47 -15.02 5.20
CA ALA A 204 2.19 -15.72 6.26
C ALA A 204 1.46 -15.67 7.61
N ASP A 205 1.05 -14.49 8.09
CA ASP A 205 0.25 -14.31 9.33
C ASP A 205 -1.06 -15.13 9.27
N GLY A 206 -1.65 -15.27 8.07
CA GLY A 206 -2.85 -16.09 7.80
C GLY A 206 -2.59 -17.58 7.62
N LEU A 207 -1.34 -18.02 7.43
CA LEU A 207 -0.91 -19.43 7.48
C LEU A 207 -0.37 -19.82 8.87
N GLY A 208 -0.47 -18.94 9.87
CA GLY A 208 0.10 -19.14 11.21
C GLY A 208 1.62 -18.92 11.30
N MET A 209 2.25 -18.44 10.23
CA MET A 209 3.66 -18.08 10.20
C MET A 209 3.85 -16.61 10.60
N GLU A 210 3.85 -16.32 11.90
CA GLU A 210 4.06 -14.96 12.40
C GLU A 210 5.46 -14.44 12.05
N LEU A 211 5.54 -13.47 11.13
CA LEU A 211 6.80 -12.80 10.82
C LEU A 211 7.11 -11.68 11.83
N ALA A 212 8.38 -11.52 12.17
CA ALA A 212 8.81 -10.43 13.04
C ALA A 212 8.80 -9.08 12.29
N ARG A 213 7.68 -8.35 12.44
CA ARG A 213 7.41 -7.01 11.88
C ARG A 213 8.56 -5.98 12.00
N PRO A 214 9.43 -5.97 13.03
CA PRO A 214 10.62 -5.12 13.05
C PRO A 214 11.56 -5.28 11.83
N TYR A 215 11.67 -6.48 11.23
CA TYR A 215 12.47 -6.67 10.02
C TYR A 215 11.82 -6.00 8.80
N LEU A 216 10.49 -6.06 8.69
CA LEU A 216 9.72 -5.34 7.67
C LEU A 216 9.90 -3.82 7.84
N TYR A 217 9.80 -3.29 9.06
CA TYR A 217 10.06 -1.88 9.33
C TYR A 217 11.50 -1.46 8.98
N LEU A 218 12.50 -2.30 9.27
CA LEU A 218 13.91 -2.04 8.93
C LEU A 218 14.14 -2.03 7.42
N ALA A 219 13.56 -2.99 6.68
CA ALA A 219 13.64 -3.05 5.23
C ALA A 219 13.00 -1.82 4.57
N ILE A 220 11.83 -1.39 5.04
CA ILE A 220 11.17 -0.16 4.56
C ILE A 220 12.03 1.07 4.86
N ALA A 221 12.51 1.22 6.10
CA ALA A 221 13.33 2.36 6.48
C ALA A 221 14.61 2.45 5.63
N PHE A 222 15.30 1.32 5.40
CA PHE A 222 16.47 1.25 4.53
C PHE A 222 16.13 1.65 3.08
N ALA A 223 15.06 1.10 2.50
CA ALA A 223 14.65 1.44 1.14
C ALA A 223 14.27 2.92 0.96
N VAL A 224 13.58 3.51 1.96
CA VAL A 224 13.27 4.95 2.00
C VAL A 224 14.56 5.79 2.09
N ILE A 225 15.53 5.40 2.93
CA ILE A 225 16.83 6.08 3.06
C ILE A 225 17.61 6.02 1.74
N ILE A 226 17.73 4.85 1.12
CA ILE A 226 18.41 4.67 -0.17
C ILE A 226 17.74 5.49 -1.27
N LEU A 227 16.40 5.54 -1.33
CA LEU A 227 15.68 6.39 -2.28
C LEU A 227 15.92 7.88 -2.03
N ALA A 228 15.90 8.32 -0.77
CA ALA A 228 16.14 9.71 -0.39
C ALA A 228 17.58 10.17 -0.74
N VAL A 229 18.59 9.37 -0.39
CA VAL A 229 20.00 9.61 -0.75
C VAL A 229 20.17 9.61 -2.27
N SER A 230 19.60 8.64 -2.97
CA SER A 230 19.66 8.55 -4.44
C SER A 230 18.95 9.70 -5.16
N LYS A 231 17.99 10.37 -4.51
CA LYS A 231 17.35 11.60 -5.01
C LYS A 231 18.19 12.85 -4.69
N ALA A 232 18.71 12.95 -3.47
CA ALA A 232 19.60 14.05 -3.05
C ALA A 232 20.88 14.13 -3.90
N LEU A 233 21.53 12.98 -4.16
CA LEU A 233 22.73 12.91 -5.02
C LEU A 233 22.45 13.31 -6.47
N ARG A 234 21.28 12.97 -7.02
CA ARG A 234 20.86 13.42 -8.36
C ARG A 234 20.66 14.93 -8.43
N ILE A 235 20.00 15.52 -7.42
CA ILE A 235 19.81 16.98 -7.32
C ILE A 235 21.16 17.70 -7.17
N ALA A 236 22.09 17.15 -6.39
CA ALA A 236 23.42 17.73 -6.20
C ALA A 236 24.25 17.75 -7.50
N ARG A 237 24.25 16.66 -8.28
CA ARG A 237 24.93 16.58 -9.58
C ARG A 237 24.36 17.59 -10.58
N HIS A 238 23.04 17.63 -10.73
CA HIS A 238 22.37 18.54 -11.66
C HIS A 238 22.67 20.03 -11.39
N LYS A 239 22.99 20.39 -10.14
CA LYS A 239 23.44 21.75 -9.78
C LYS A 239 24.91 22.01 -10.13
N ALA A 240 25.77 21.00 -10.08
CA ALA A 240 27.17 21.12 -10.47
C ALA A 240 27.31 21.37 -11.98
N ASP A 241 26.59 20.61 -12.81
CA ASP A 241 26.67 20.71 -14.28
C ASP A 241 26.22 22.08 -14.82
N HIS A 242 25.24 22.72 -14.15
CA HIS A 242 24.84 24.11 -14.45
C HIS A 242 25.83 25.18 -13.94
N THR A 243 26.85 24.79 -13.17
CA THR A 243 27.91 25.70 -12.68
C THR A 243 29.19 25.59 -13.52
N SER A 244 29.36 24.53 -14.31
CA SER A 244 30.53 24.31 -15.18
C SER A 244 30.43 24.90 -16.59
N VAL A 245 29.27 25.46 -16.98
CA VAL A 245 29.12 26.19 -18.26
C VAL A 245 29.77 27.57 -18.13
N SER A 246 31.09 27.62 -18.34
CA SER A 246 31.81 28.88 -18.51
C SER A 246 31.21 29.66 -19.69
N PRO A 247 31.02 30.99 -19.58
CA PRO A 247 30.62 31.80 -20.73
C PRO A 247 31.62 31.61 -21.88
N GLN A 248 31.14 31.09 -23.01
CA GLN A 248 31.94 31.08 -24.23
C GLN A 248 31.97 32.51 -24.77
N GLU A 249 33.17 33.09 -24.78
CA GLU A 249 33.39 34.50 -25.14
C GLU A 249 32.85 34.78 -26.56
N PRO A 250 32.02 35.82 -26.76
CA PRO A 250 31.35 36.04 -28.03
C PRO A 250 32.37 36.39 -29.11
N ALA A 251 32.50 35.51 -30.11
CA ALA A 251 33.44 35.67 -31.21
C ALA A 251 33.14 36.96 -32.01
N MET A 252 33.89 38.01 -31.72
CA MET A 252 33.80 39.30 -32.41
C MET A 252 34.17 39.14 -33.89
N THR A 253 33.18 39.29 -34.78
CA THR A 253 33.37 39.19 -36.22
C THR A 253 34.19 40.35 -36.77
N GLY A 254 35.51 40.18 -36.84
CA GLY A 254 36.39 40.98 -37.71
C GLY A 254 36.40 40.42 -39.15
N PRO A 255 36.57 41.25 -40.19
CA PRO A 255 36.67 40.78 -41.56
C PRO A 255 38.00 40.07 -41.83
N GLU A 256 37.98 39.03 -42.66
CA GLU A 256 39.20 38.34 -43.12
C GLU A 256 40.13 39.26 -43.91
N PRO A 257 41.44 38.93 -43.96
CA PRO A 257 41.95 38.49 -45.26
C PRO A 257 42.86 37.25 -45.23
N VAL A 258 42.47 36.26 -46.03
CA VAL A 258 43.28 35.40 -46.93
C VAL A 258 44.82 35.42 -46.77
N VAL A 259 45.42 34.24 -46.52
CA VAL A 259 46.49 33.58 -47.33
C VAL A 259 46.94 32.28 -46.63
N ALA A 260 47.47 31.31 -47.41
CA ALA A 260 47.69 29.90 -47.01
C ALA A 260 49.10 29.58 -46.43
N ALA A 261 49.38 28.27 -46.28
CA ALA A 261 50.59 27.59 -45.73
C ALA A 261 50.54 27.25 -44.21
N SER A 262 51.03 26.10 -43.71
CA SER A 262 51.44 24.84 -44.36
C SER A 262 51.45 23.65 -43.37
N ALA A 263 51.17 22.45 -43.90
CA ALA A 263 51.44 21.08 -43.40
C ALA A 263 51.86 20.80 -41.93
N ALA A 264 51.04 19.99 -41.22
CA ALA A 264 51.49 18.85 -40.41
C ALA A 264 50.33 17.86 -40.09
N VAL A 265 50.54 16.55 -40.32
CA VAL A 265 49.65 15.40 -40.00
C VAL A 265 50.63 14.22 -39.77
N PRO A 266 50.55 13.38 -38.69
CA PRO A 266 49.41 12.51 -38.32
C PRO A 266 49.20 12.44 -36.76
N LYS A 267 48.65 11.43 -36.05
CA LYS A 267 48.27 10.03 -36.38
C LYS A 267 47.32 9.37 -35.33
N PHE A 268 46.09 9.01 -35.71
CA PHE A 268 45.18 8.02 -35.04
C PHE A 268 44.69 8.44 -33.62
N ALA A 269 43.66 7.87 -32.98
CA ALA A 269 42.37 7.21 -33.33
C ALA A 269 41.45 7.47 -32.10
N GLU A 270 40.11 7.33 -32.09
CA GLU A 270 39.25 6.28 -32.62
C GLU A 270 37.79 6.79 -32.65
N VAL A 271 36.99 6.42 -33.65
CA VAL A 271 35.59 6.89 -33.81
C VAL A 271 34.64 5.77 -33.42
N ARG A 272 33.88 5.96 -32.34
CA ARG A 272 32.79 5.06 -31.94
C ARG A 272 31.49 5.53 -32.60
N THR A 273 31.10 4.88 -33.69
CA THR A 273 29.82 5.13 -34.37
C THR A 273 28.66 4.57 -33.56
N GLU A 274 27.62 5.37 -33.34
CA GLU A 274 26.32 4.86 -32.87
C GLU A 274 25.56 4.21 -34.04
N PRO A 275 24.78 3.13 -33.80
CA PRO A 275 23.99 2.50 -34.85
C PRO A 275 22.76 3.35 -35.19
N VAL A 276 22.70 3.86 -36.42
CA VAL A 276 21.50 4.49 -36.96
C VAL A 276 20.47 3.39 -37.26
N PHE A 277 19.30 3.47 -36.64
CA PHE A 277 18.15 2.63 -36.98
C PHE A 277 17.43 3.19 -38.21
N GLU A 278 17.23 2.36 -39.23
CA GLU A 278 16.37 2.67 -40.37
C GLU A 278 14.90 2.42 -40.00
N PRO A 279 13.94 3.21 -40.54
CA PRO A 279 12.51 3.03 -40.26
C PRO A 279 11.93 1.80 -40.98
N GLU A 280 10.99 1.08 -40.35
CA GLU A 280 10.24 0.00 -41.01
C GLU A 280 9.44 0.53 -42.23
N PRO A 281 9.34 -0.25 -43.32
CA PRO A 281 8.44 0.06 -44.44
C PRO A 281 6.95 -0.14 -44.06
N PRO A 282 6.03 0.58 -44.71
CA PRO A 282 4.59 0.46 -44.45
C PRO A 282 4.05 -0.91 -44.87
N ARG A 283 3.09 -1.45 -44.08
CA ARG A 283 2.45 -2.75 -44.33
C ARG A 283 1.16 -2.61 -45.14
N ASP A 284 1.30 -2.39 -46.44
CA ASP A 284 0.20 -2.49 -47.40
C ASP A 284 0.59 -3.44 -48.54
N GLU A 285 0.31 -4.74 -48.37
CA GLU A 285 -0.18 -5.65 -49.42
C GLU A 285 -0.41 -7.06 -48.82
N ILE A 286 -1.52 -7.70 -49.20
CA ILE A 286 -1.85 -9.08 -48.81
C ILE A 286 -1.67 -9.94 -50.07
N GLU A 287 -0.62 -10.74 -50.12
CA GLU A 287 -0.48 -11.81 -51.12
C GLU A 287 -0.20 -13.16 -50.45
N SER A 288 -0.77 -14.21 -51.01
CA SER A 288 -0.95 -15.51 -50.35
C SER A 288 0.29 -16.41 -50.44
N VAL A 289 0.69 -16.98 -49.31
CA VAL A 289 1.66 -18.09 -49.23
C VAL A 289 0.97 -19.33 -48.66
N GLU A 290 1.29 -20.50 -49.22
CA GLU A 290 0.60 -21.79 -49.07
C GLU A 290 0.36 -22.30 -47.63
N LEU A 291 -0.74 -23.02 -47.45
CA LEU A 291 -0.90 -23.95 -46.34
C LEU A 291 0.06 -25.14 -46.50
N VAL A 292 0.92 -25.34 -45.51
CA VAL A 292 1.56 -26.64 -45.26
C VAL A 292 0.64 -27.44 -44.32
N PRO A 293 0.29 -28.71 -44.62
CA PRO A 293 -0.62 -29.50 -43.79
C PRO A 293 0.05 -30.04 -42.53
N ASP A 294 -0.74 -30.22 -41.46
CA ASP A 294 -0.32 -30.94 -40.25
C ASP A 294 0.04 -32.41 -40.56
N PRO A 295 1.16 -32.95 -40.03
CA PRO A 295 1.43 -34.38 -40.04
C PRO A 295 0.59 -35.12 -38.98
N GLU A 296 0.12 -36.32 -39.33
CA GLU A 296 -0.81 -37.10 -38.51
C GLU A 296 -0.20 -37.63 -37.20
N VAL A 297 -1.07 -37.93 -36.23
CA VAL A 297 -0.73 -38.60 -34.96
C VAL A 297 -0.22 -40.01 -35.24
N VAL A 298 0.94 -40.36 -34.66
CA VAL A 298 1.44 -41.74 -34.58
C VAL A 298 1.82 -42.05 -33.14
N GLU A 299 1.11 -43.00 -32.53
CA GLU A 299 1.47 -43.57 -31.22
C GLU A 299 2.62 -44.59 -31.39
N PRO A 300 3.70 -44.52 -30.61
CA PRO A 300 4.69 -45.60 -30.53
C PRO A 300 4.23 -46.67 -29.52
N GLU A 301 3.91 -47.85 -30.03
CA GLU A 301 3.63 -49.06 -29.23
C GLU A 301 4.91 -49.55 -28.51
N SER A 302 4.74 -50.36 -27.45
CA SER A 302 5.83 -50.81 -26.58
C SER A 302 6.86 -51.72 -27.27
N THR A 303 8.14 -51.54 -26.95
CA THR A 303 9.16 -52.60 -27.02
C THR A 303 10.18 -52.40 -25.89
N GLU A 304 10.60 -53.51 -25.29
CA GLU A 304 11.47 -53.53 -24.10
C GLU A 304 12.93 -53.17 -24.42
N ALA A 305 13.62 -52.57 -23.45
CA ALA A 305 15.08 -52.46 -23.42
C ALA A 305 15.55 -52.63 -21.97
N GLU A 306 16.54 -53.49 -21.75
CA GLU A 306 17.07 -53.81 -20.42
C GLU A 306 17.72 -52.58 -19.76
N ILE A 307 17.46 -52.40 -18.46
CA ILE A 307 18.31 -51.59 -17.57
C ILE A 307 18.75 -52.47 -16.42
N GLU A 308 20.07 -52.57 -16.25
CA GLU A 308 20.78 -53.49 -15.37
C GLU A 308 20.50 -53.21 -13.89
N THR A 309 20.01 -54.21 -13.16
CA THR A 309 19.69 -54.09 -11.73
C THR A 309 20.95 -54.21 -10.87
N VAL A 310 21.41 -53.08 -10.32
CA VAL A 310 22.41 -53.07 -9.25
C VAL A 310 21.69 -53.21 -7.91
N GLU A 311 21.76 -54.40 -7.32
CA GLU A 311 21.36 -54.60 -5.92
C GLU A 311 22.35 -53.88 -4.97
N THR A 312 21.82 -53.23 -3.94
CA THR A 312 22.58 -52.76 -2.78
C THR A 312 21.91 -53.31 -1.52
N ASP A 313 22.62 -54.13 -0.77
CA ASP A 313 22.07 -54.95 0.32
C ASP A 313 21.43 -54.14 1.48
N PRO A 314 20.44 -54.72 2.19
CA PRO A 314 19.94 -54.18 3.45
C PRO A 314 20.99 -54.26 4.56
N PHE A 315 21.04 -53.25 5.43
CA PHE A 315 21.98 -53.21 6.55
C PHE A 315 21.36 -53.84 7.82
N GLU A 316 21.77 -55.06 8.16
CA GLU A 316 21.40 -55.73 9.42
C GLU A 316 22.23 -55.20 10.62
N PRO A 317 21.61 -54.94 11.78
CA PRO A 317 22.31 -54.77 13.05
C PRO A 317 22.18 -56.04 13.93
N ASP A 318 23.27 -56.78 14.08
CA ASP A 318 23.36 -58.00 14.91
C ASP A 318 23.71 -57.68 16.40
N GLU A 319 23.69 -58.71 17.25
CA GLU A 319 23.49 -58.64 18.71
C GLU A 319 24.64 -58.06 19.58
N THR A 320 24.32 -57.89 20.88
CA THR A 320 25.18 -57.34 21.95
C THR A 320 26.16 -58.39 22.53
N PRO A 321 27.06 -58.00 23.45
CA PRO A 321 26.69 -58.18 24.87
C PRO A 321 27.15 -57.07 25.84
N GLU A 322 26.35 -56.96 26.91
CA GLU A 322 26.63 -56.56 28.30
C GLU A 322 28.02 -55.98 28.69
N ASP A 323 28.05 -54.80 29.34
CA ASP A 323 28.49 -54.75 30.75
C ASP A 323 27.95 -53.54 31.57
N THR A 324 27.12 -53.88 32.56
CA THR A 324 26.87 -53.28 33.88
C THR A 324 27.36 -51.86 34.26
N VAL A 325 26.43 -50.89 34.37
CA VAL A 325 26.32 -49.96 35.53
C VAL A 325 24.84 -49.60 35.75
N GLU A 326 24.30 -49.88 36.95
CA GLU A 326 22.97 -49.39 37.37
C GLU A 326 23.06 -48.06 38.13
N THR A 327 22.26 -47.07 37.76
CA THR A 327 21.80 -45.99 38.66
C THR A 327 20.35 -45.60 38.33
N PRO A 328 19.40 -45.66 39.29
CA PRO A 328 18.02 -45.25 39.05
C PRO A 328 17.87 -43.73 38.85
N ILE A 329 17.03 -43.33 37.90
CA ILE A 329 16.57 -41.93 37.76
C ILE A 329 15.24 -41.79 38.50
N GLU A 330 15.20 -40.94 39.53
CA GLU A 330 13.96 -40.62 40.25
C GLU A 330 13.04 -39.73 39.41
N PRO A 331 11.71 -39.95 39.43
CA PRO A 331 10.76 -39.02 38.85
C PRO A 331 10.59 -37.80 39.78
N MET A 332 10.93 -36.61 39.28
CA MET A 332 10.68 -35.32 39.95
C MET A 332 9.17 -35.05 40.07
N ILE A 333 8.55 -35.56 41.14
CA ILE A 333 7.19 -35.21 41.56
C ILE A 333 7.30 -34.04 42.54
N GLU A 334 7.17 -32.80 42.05
CA GLU A 334 7.08 -31.63 42.92
C GLU A 334 5.77 -31.66 43.72
N HIS A 335 5.87 -31.41 45.03
CA HIS A 335 4.78 -31.66 45.97
C HIS A 335 3.67 -30.61 45.89
N VAL A 336 2.41 -31.08 45.86
CA VAL A 336 1.25 -30.26 46.21
C VAL A 336 1.07 -30.32 47.73
N GLU A 337 1.43 -29.26 48.43
CA GLU A 337 1.11 -29.05 49.85
C GLU A 337 -0.06 -28.05 50.03
N PRO A 338 -0.77 -28.08 51.19
CA PRO A 338 -2.20 -27.80 51.20
C PRO A 338 -2.60 -26.33 51.38
N VAL A 339 -3.88 -26.07 51.08
CA VAL A 339 -4.55 -24.81 51.41
C VAL A 339 -4.67 -24.67 52.93
N GLU A 340 -3.82 -23.85 53.54
CA GLU A 340 -3.95 -23.45 54.94
C GLU A 340 -4.76 -22.13 55.07
N THR A 341 -5.41 -21.95 56.22
CA THR A 341 -6.49 -20.97 56.40
C THR A 341 -6.00 -19.56 56.72
N LEU A 342 -6.61 -18.55 56.08
CA LEU A 342 -6.45 -17.14 56.48
C LEU A 342 -6.91 -16.92 57.94
N ASP A 343 -5.96 -16.61 58.82
CA ASP A 343 -6.22 -16.17 60.19
C ASP A 343 -6.84 -14.76 60.22
N LYS A 344 -7.57 -14.45 61.30
CA LYS A 344 -8.34 -13.21 61.49
C LYS A 344 -7.71 -12.32 62.56
N SER A 345 -6.55 -11.76 62.26
CA SER A 345 -5.81 -10.86 63.16
C SER A 345 -5.53 -9.47 62.56
N ASP A 346 -5.28 -9.36 61.25
CA ASP A 346 -4.92 -8.08 60.60
C ASP A 346 -6.11 -7.35 59.92
N LEU A 347 -7.08 -6.91 60.71
CA LEU A 347 -8.12 -5.97 60.30
C LEU A 347 -7.88 -4.58 60.93
N PRO A 348 -7.59 -3.51 60.16
CA PRO A 348 -7.62 -2.15 60.69
C PRO A 348 -9.07 -1.76 61.02
N ASP A 349 -9.26 -1.14 62.19
CA ASP A 349 -10.58 -0.91 62.78
C ASP A 349 -11.40 0.18 62.04
N SER A 350 -12.72 0.13 62.21
CA SER A 350 -13.68 0.86 61.38
C SER A 350 -14.23 2.13 62.04
N ASP A 351 -14.22 3.26 61.33
CA ASP A 351 -15.14 4.38 61.62
C ASP A 351 -15.36 5.30 60.39
N GLU A 352 -16.49 5.13 59.69
CA GLU A 352 -17.45 6.21 59.36
C GLU A 352 -18.71 5.63 58.67
N ARG A 353 -19.79 6.42 58.56
CA ARG A 353 -21.18 5.90 58.50
C ARG A 353 -21.89 6.14 57.16
N PRO A 354 -22.82 5.25 56.76
CA PRO A 354 -23.58 5.40 55.51
C PRO A 354 -24.74 6.40 55.63
N LEU A 355 -24.90 7.21 54.58
CA LEU A 355 -26.15 7.87 54.17
C LEU A 355 -26.48 7.36 52.76
N GLY A 356 -27.74 7.22 52.32
CA GLY A 356 -29.02 7.47 52.98
C GLY A 356 -30.07 7.64 51.88
N VAL A 357 -31.09 6.77 51.84
CA VAL A 357 -32.01 6.66 50.69
C VAL A 357 -33.25 7.55 50.86
N SER A 358 -33.54 8.41 49.87
CA SER A 358 -34.94 8.76 49.49
C SER A 358 -35.06 9.47 48.14
N ASP A 359 -36.08 9.03 47.38
CA ASP A 359 -37.08 9.76 46.59
C ASP A 359 -36.75 10.84 45.54
N SER A 360 -37.51 10.76 44.44
CA SER A 360 -37.65 11.79 43.38
C SER A 360 -38.82 12.75 43.70
N PRO A 361 -38.88 13.98 43.13
CA PRO A 361 -39.54 14.11 41.82
C PRO A 361 -39.05 15.26 40.90
N VAL A 362 -39.48 15.19 39.63
CA VAL A 362 -39.29 16.21 38.58
C VAL A 362 -40.36 17.32 38.63
N PRO A 363 -40.00 18.60 38.46
CA PRO A 363 -40.88 19.61 37.87
C PRO A 363 -40.44 20.04 36.45
N LYS A 364 -41.38 20.65 35.70
CA LYS A 364 -41.33 20.82 34.23
C LYS A 364 -41.15 22.30 33.79
N SER A 365 -40.99 22.49 32.47
CA SER A 365 -41.30 23.72 31.69
C SER A 365 -40.22 24.83 31.67
N ARG A 366 -40.10 25.70 30.64
CA ARG A 366 -40.69 25.80 29.28
C ARG A 366 -39.75 26.67 28.37
N PRO A 367 -39.91 26.71 27.03
CA PRO A 367 -38.94 27.37 26.12
C PRO A 367 -39.25 28.85 25.85
N LYS A 368 -38.30 29.58 25.24
CA LYS A 368 -38.52 30.90 24.61
C LYS A 368 -38.18 30.88 23.10
N ARG A 369 -38.94 31.67 22.32
CA ARG A 369 -38.86 31.78 20.85
C ARG A 369 -38.00 32.97 20.40
N LYS A 370 -37.60 32.94 19.12
CA LYS A 370 -37.00 34.06 18.36
C LYS A 370 -37.93 35.30 18.32
N PRO A 371 -37.38 36.51 18.19
CA PRO A 371 -38.00 37.59 17.42
C PRO A 371 -37.64 37.50 15.92
N VAL A 372 -38.41 38.18 15.06
CA VAL A 372 -38.22 38.22 13.59
C VAL A 372 -38.01 39.67 13.13
N GLN A 373 -37.06 39.90 12.22
CA GLN A 373 -36.90 41.09 11.37
C GLN A 373 -35.77 40.82 10.34
N ARG A 374 -35.73 41.38 9.11
CA ARG A 374 -36.75 41.87 8.16
C ARG A 374 -36.04 41.97 6.78
N ARG A 375 -36.64 41.48 5.70
CA ARG A 375 -36.38 41.95 4.30
C ARG A 375 -37.35 43.13 4.00
N PRO A 376 -37.30 43.89 2.88
CA PRO A 376 -36.71 43.62 1.56
C PRO A 376 -35.46 44.53 1.32
N GLU A 377 -34.94 44.93 0.14
CA GLU A 377 -35.23 44.80 -1.32
C GLU A 377 -34.16 43.88 -2.03
N ARG A 378 -34.00 43.66 -3.34
CA ARG A 378 -34.44 44.27 -4.64
C ARG A 378 -33.68 45.52 -5.15
N LEU A 379 -32.52 45.27 -5.80
CA LEU A 379 -32.09 46.10 -6.94
C LEU A 379 -31.97 45.19 -8.18
N ARG A 380 -32.74 45.52 -9.22
CA ARG A 380 -32.74 44.85 -10.54
C ARG A 380 -32.72 45.90 -11.64
N THR A 381 -31.57 46.52 -11.83
CA THR A 381 -31.19 47.06 -13.14
C THR A 381 -30.76 45.90 -14.05
N GLY A 382 -30.87 45.97 -15.37
CA GLY A 382 -31.46 47.05 -16.17
C GLY A 382 -31.39 46.72 -17.66
N SER A 383 -31.97 45.60 -18.08
CA SER A 383 -31.95 45.20 -19.50
C SER A 383 -32.63 46.26 -20.37
N LYS A 384 -31.84 46.84 -21.28
CA LYS A 384 -32.31 47.65 -22.40
C LYS A 384 -31.83 47.01 -23.70
N LYS A 385 -32.46 47.40 -24.81
CA LYS A 385 -32.54 46.65 -26.07
C LYS A 385 -32.03 47.53 -27.22
N ARG A 386 -31.64 46.88 -28.33
CA ARG A 386 -31.00 47.42 -29.55
C ARG A 386 -29.47 47.45 -29.43
N GLU A 387 -28.75 47.29 -30.53
CA GLU A 387 -29.22 47.20 -31.93
C GLU A 387 -29.81 45.84 -32.33
#